data_AF-A0A3B9VJR8-F1
#
_entry.id   AF-A0A3B9VJR8-F1
#
_cell.length_a   1.000
_cell.length_b   1.000
_cell.length_c   1.000
_cell.angle_alpha   90.00
_cell.angle_beta   90.00
_cell.angle_gamma   90.00
#
_symmetry.space_group_name_H-M   'P 1'
#
loop_
_entity.id
_entity.type
_entity.pdbx_description
1 polymer ?
#
loop_
_entity_poly.entity_id
_entity_poly.type
_entity_poly.pdbx_seq_one_letter_code
_entity_poly.pdbx_strand_id
1 'polypeptide(L)'
;SLSRSLVLSGSNLMSDDDLIALATDIEGHPDNIAAATLGGATISWMEDRAKVLTGCASGFSVDPNIRALLFIPDSQLSTGKARKMLPEQISHSDASINSGRSALLVHALSSRPELLFAATQDLLHQSYRREAMPKSIDLVNKFRKAGVAAMISGAGPSVLVLHTATKAEHDDLIRSGGDYFKSMDLEISPTGVRIAAV
;
A
#
# COMPACT_ATOMS: atom_id res chain seq x y z
N SER A 1 -18.52 -3.54 -0.43
CA SER A 1 -19.86 -4.12 -0.44
C SER A 1 -19.84 -5.41 0.31
N LEU A 2 -19.78 -5.22 1.62
CA LEU A 2 -19.76 -6.26 2.62
C LEU A 2 -21.21 -6.69 2.91
N SER A 3 -21.36 -7.67 3.80
CA SER A 3 -22.64 -8.29 4.21
C SER A 3 -23.81 -7.32 4.42
N ARG A 4 -23.58 -6.06 4.83
CA ARG A 4 -24.63 -5.03 4.96
C ARG A 4 -25.40 -4.72 3.67
N SER A 5 -24.77 -4.86 2.50
CA SER A 5 -25.42 -4.56 1.22
C SER A 5 -26.35 -5.71 0.77
N LEU A 6 -26.37 -6.82 1.51
CA LEU A 6 -27.37 -7.89 1.40
C LEU A 6 -28.62 -7.61 2.25
N VAL A 7 -28.59 -6.56 3.09
CA VAL A 7 -29.73 -6.12 3.90
C VAL A 7 -30.35 -4.89 3.23
N LEU A 8 -31.67 -4.93 3.01
CA LEU A 8 -32.43 -3.76 2.56
C LEU A 8 -32.18 -2.58 3.52
N SER A 9 -31.72 -1.45 2.97
CA SER A 9 -31.28 -0.26 3.72
C SER A 9 -30.00 -0.43 4.58
N GLY A 10 -29.26 -1.53 4.46
CA GLY A 10 -28.07 -1.77 5.28
C GLY A 10 -26.93 -0.76 5.08
N SER A 11 -26.86 -0.11 3.91
CA SER A 11 -25.96 1.03 3.67
C SER A 11 -26.37 2.31 4.39
N ASN A 12 -27.65 2.47 4.73
CA ASN A 12 -28.16 3.60 5.52
C ASN A 12 -28.02 3.35 7.02
N LEU A 13 -27.88 2.08 7.42
CA LEU A 13 -27.73 1.66 8.81
C LEU A 13 -26.26 1.57 9.27
N MET A 14 -25.32 1.50 8.34
CA MET A 14 -23.89 1.40 8.64
C MET A 14 -23.10 2.09 7.53
N SER A 15 -22.49 3.23 7.83
CA SER A 15 -21.69 4.04 6.92
C SER A 15 -20.35 3.38 6.58
N ASP A 16 -19.64 3.87 5.56
CA ASP A 16 -18.26 3.41 5.28
C ASP A 16 -17.34 3.60 6.48
N ASP A 17 -17.51 4.70 7.22
CA ASP A 17 -16.76 4.99 8.44
C ASP A 17 -17.05 3.95 9.54
N ASP A 18 -18.31 3.60 9.77
CA ASP A 18 -18.70 2.57 10.76
C ASP A 18 -18.09 1.20 10.41
N LEU A 19 -18.02 0.90 9.12
CA LEU A 19 -17.46 -0.35 8.63
C LEU A 19 -15.95 -0.41 8.78
N ILE A 20 -15.26 0.70 8.48
CA ILE A 20 -13.83 0.81 8.64
C ILE A 20 -13.48 0.70 10.12
N ALA A 21 -14.22 1.38 11.01
CA ALA A 21 -14.05 1.27 12.45
C ALA A 21 -14.21 -0.19 12.92
N LEU A 22 -15.31 -0.85 12.56
CA LEU A 22 -15.59 -2.23 12.98
C LEU A 22 -14.55 -3.23 12.46
N ALA A 23 -14.16 -3.13 11.20
CA ALA A 23 -13.16 -4.03 10.63
C ALA A 23 -11.76 -3.75 11.20
N THR A 24 -11.46 -2.49 11.56
CA THR A 24 -10.22 -2.13 12.26
C THR A 24 -10.14 -2.80 13.63
N ASP A 25 -11.24 -2.94 14.37
CA ASP A 25 -11.26 -3.67 15.64
C ASP A 25 -10.88 -5.16 15.46
N ILE A 26 -11.14 -5.73 14.29
CA ILE A 26 -10.82 -7.13 13.97
C ILE A 26 -9.38 -7.29 13.49
N GLU A 27 -8.92 -6.46 12.53
CA GLU A 27 -7.57 -6.57 11.95
C GLU A 27 -6.48 -5.86 12.76
N GLY A 28 -6.86 -4.90 13.61
CA GLY A 28 -5.97 -4.06 14.42
C GLY A 28 -5.34 -2.90 13.67
N HIS A 29 -5.66 -2.70 12.38
CA HIS A 29 -5.20 -1.56 11.58
C HIS A 29 -6.17 -1.26 10.42
N PRO A 30 -6.33 0.02 10.04
CA PRO A 30 -7.34 0.43 9.07
C PRO A 30 -6.88 0.43 7.61
N ASP A 31 -5.58 0.38 7.32
CA ASP A 31 -5.00 0.67 6.00
C ASP A 31 -5.54 -0.21 4.85
N ASN A 32 -5.50 -1.53 4.98
CA ASN A 32 -5.96 -2.46 3.96
C ASN A 32 -7.48 -2.42 3.79
N ILE A 33 -8.20 -2.36 4.90
CA ILE A 33 -9.66 -2.31 4.95
C ILE A 33 -10.16 -1.03 4.30
N ALA A 34 -9.52 0.12 4.59
CA ALA A 34 -9.85 1.40 4.00
C ALA A 34 -9.69 1.34 2.48
N ALA A 35 -8.54 0.86 1.99
CA ALA A 35 -8.28 0.74 0.55
C ALA A 35 -9.30 -0.20 -0.14
N ALA A 36 -9.62 -1.34 0.49
CA ALA A 36 -10.63 -2.27 -0.03
C ALA A 36 -12.04 -1.65 -0.04
N THR A 37 -12.38 -0.84 0.96
CA THR A 37 -13.72 -0.27 1.13
C THR A 37 -13.95 0.92 0.20
N LEU A 38 -12.99 1.84 0.11
CA LEU A 38 -13.13 3.11 -0.59
C LEU A 38 -12.64 3.04 -2.05
N GLY A 39 -11.61 2.23 -2.32
CA GLY A 39 -10.90 2.27 -3.60
C GLY A 39 -10.00 3.50 -3.75
N GLY A 40 -9.36 3.62 -4.91
CA GLY A 40 -8.35 4.65 -5.16
C GLY A 40 -7.14 4.47 -4.23
N ALA A 41 -6.67 5.59 -3.68
CA ALA A 41 -5.71 5.60 -2.59
C ALA A 41 -6.37 6.14 -1.32
N THR A 42 -5.91 5.66 -0.17
CA THR A 42 -6.49 6.03 1.13
C THR A 42 -5.43 6.49 2.11
N ILE A 43 -5.77 7.50 2.90
CA ILE A 43 -5.04 7.87 4.11
C ILE A 43 -5.85 7.34 5.28
N SER A 44 -5.26 6.51 6.12
CA SER A 44 -5.94 5.91 7.27
C SER A 44 -5.19 6.19 8.56
N TRP A 45 -5.90 6.42 9.65
CA TRP A 45 -5.34 6.72 10.96
C TRP A 45 -6.22 6.17 12.08
N MET A 46 -5.67 6.16 13.30
CA MET A 46 -6.43 5.86 14.50
C MET A 46 -6.77 7.16 15.23
N GLU A 47 -8.00 7.32 15.67
CA GLU A 47 -8.49 8.50 16.39
C GLU A 47 -9.09 8.08 17.75
N ASP A 48 -8.79 8.83 18.82
CA ASP A 48 -9.45 8.63 20.11
C ASP A 48 -10.84 9.29 20.07
N ARG A 49 -11.88 8.46 20.06
CA ARG A 49 -13.28 8.89 20.17
C ARG A 49 -13.85 8.39 21.49
N ALA A 50 -13.94 9.30 22.46
CA ALA A 50 -14.47 9.00 23.80
C ALA A 50 -13.78 7.79 24.49
N LYS A 51 -12.44 7.74 24.44
CA LYS A 51 -11.57 6.68 24.97
C LYS A 51 -11.61 5.36 24.20
N VAL A 52 -12.18 5.37 22.99
CA VAL A 52 -12.19 4.24 22.08
C VAL A 52 -11.33 4.60 20.87
N LEU A 53 -10.25 3.83 20.66
CA LEU A 53 -9.40 3.93 19.48
C LEU A 53 -10.20 3.47 18.27
N THR A 54 -10.53 4.41 17.38
CA THR A 54 -11.39 4.19 16.22
C THR A 54 -10.56 4.30 14.95
N GLY A 55 -10.69 3.32 14.05
CA GLY A 55 -10.10 3.39 12.72
C GLY A 55 -10.85 4.38 11.82
N CYS A 56 -10.11 5.31 11.23
CA CYS A 56 -10.63 6.34 10.33
C CYS A 56 -9.89 6.27 9.00
N ALA A 57 -10.54 6.66 7.90
CA ALA A 57 -9.86 6.82 6.62
C ALA A 57 -10.49 7.90 5.75
N SER A 58 -9.70 8.40 4.81
CA SER A 58 -10.12 9.30 3.75
C SER A 58 -9.56 8.82 2.42
N GLY A 59 -10.44 8.68 1.43
CA GLY A 59 -10.08 8.27 0.08
C GLY A 59 -9.77 9.48 -0.81
N PHE A 60 -8.88 9.29 -1.77
CA PHE A 60 -8.59 10.27 -2.81
C PHE A 60 -8.29 9.59 -4.16
N SER A 61 -8.49 10.33 -5.24
CA SER A 61 -8.22 9.85 -6.59
C SER A 61 -6.73 9.79 -6.85
N VAL A 62 -6.30 8.72 -7.53
CA VAL A 62 -4.92 8.56 -8.03
C VAL A 62 -4.87 9.08 -9.46
N ASP A 63 -3.76 9.73 -9.82
CA ASP A 63 -3.49 10.19 -11.18
C ASP A 63 -3.67 9.03 -12.16
N PRO A 64 -4.51 9.18 -13.20
CA PRO A 64 -4.89 8.10 -14.10
C PRO A 64 -3.74 7.62 -14.99
N ASN A 65 -2.58 8.28 -14.99
CA ASN A 65 -1.38 7.83 -15.70
C ASN A 65 -0.53 6.86 -14.86
N ILE A 66 -0.79 6.76 -13.55
CA ILE A 66 -0.06 5.84 -12.68
C ILE A 66 -0.52 4.41 -12.94
N ARG A 67 0.45 3.52 -13.10
CA ARG A 67 0.28 2.07 -13.21
C ARG A 67 1.06 1.37 -12.10
N ALA A 68 0.59 0.18 -11.74
CA ALA A 68 1.20 -0.64 -10.71
C ALA A 68 1.68 -1.95 -11.33
N LEU A 69 2.96 -2.28 -11.13
CA LEU A 69 3.54 -3.56 -11.51
C LEU A 69 3.97 -4.29 -10.24
N LEU A 70 3.41 -5.48 -10.01
CA LEU A 70 3.70 -6.30 -8.85
C LEU A 70 4.63 -7.45 -9.23
N PHE A 71 5.67 -7.68 -8.41
CA PHE A 71 6.58 -8.81 -8.52
C PHE A 71 6.34 -9.73 -7.31
N ILE A 72 5.77 -10.89 -7.58
CA ILE A 72 5.26 -11.82 -6.57
C ILE A 72 6.18 -13.05 -6.50
N PRO A 73 6.87 -13.30 -5.37
CA PRO A 73 7.64 -14.52 -5.21
C PRO A 73 6.75 -15.70 -4.78
N ASP A 74 7.24 -16.93 -4.95
CA ASP A 74 6.53 -18.13 -4.49
C ASP A 74 6.55 -18.31 -2.96
N SER A 75 7.45 -17.61 -2.27
CA SER A 75 7.58 -17.66 -0.81
C SER A 75 6.53 -16.79 -0.11
N GLN A 76 6.00 -17.25 1.02
CA GLN A 76 5.12 -16.46 1.89
C GLN A 76 5.83 -16.00 3.16
N LEU A 77 5.47 -14.81 3.65
CA LEU A 77 5.91 -14.31 4.95
C LEU A 77 4.69 -13.86 5.75
N SER A 78 4.54 -14.38 6.97
CA SER A 78 3.46 -13.92 7.86
C SER A 78 3.66 -12.46 8.26
N THR A 79 2.59 -11.67 8.24
CA THR A 79 2.56 -10.25 8.66
C THR A 79 3.05 -10.07 10.08
N GLY A 80 2.69 -10.98 10.98
CA GLY A 80 3.16 -10.98 12.38
C GLY A 80 4.68 -11.10 12.52
N LYS A 81 5.33 -11.96 11.72
CA LYS A 81 6.80 -12.07 11.70
C LYS A 81 7.44 -10.79 11.16
N ALA A 82 6.90 -10.23 10.07
CA ALA A 82 7.42 -9.00 9.48
C ALA A 82 7.32 -7.78 10.43
N ARG A 83 6.29 -7.71 11.28
CA ARG A 83 6.14 -6.66 12.30
C ARG A 83 7.15 -6.77 13.43
N LYS A 84 7.45 -7.99 13.90
CA LYS A 84 8.42 -8.24 14.98
C LYS A 84 9.87 -7.89 14.62
N MET A 85 10.16 -7.65 13.34
CA MET A 85 11.50 -7.27 12.87
C MET A 85 11.75 -5.76 12.95
N LEU A 86 10.72 -4.96 13.23
CA LEU A 86 10.87 -3.52 13.33
C LEU A 86 11.51 -3.16 14.68
N PRO A 87 12.45 -2.20 14.71
CA PRO A 87 13.03 -1.75 15.96
C PRO A 87 11.97 -1.01 16.80
N GLU A 88 12.10 -1.06 18.12
CA GLU A 88 11.25 -0.29 19.03
C GLU A 88 11.49 1.23 18.93
N GLN A 89 12.68 1.63 18.48
CA GLN A 89 13.10 3.03 18.40
C GLN A 89 13.77 3.32 17.06
N ILE A 90 13.52 4.52 16.57
CA ILE A 90 14.12 5.09 15.36
C ILE A 90 14.72 6.45 15.70
N SER A 91 15.64 6.94 14.86
CA SER A 91 16.15 8.29 15.04
C SER A 91 15.06 9.32 14.71
N HIS A 92 15.06 10.46 15.40
CA HIS A 92 14.17 11.58 15.06
C HIS A 92 14.41 12.07 13.62
N SER A 93 15.65 11.97 13.12
CA SER A 93 15.99 12.30 11.74
C SER A 93 15.25 11.41 10.75
N ASP A 94 15.28 10.09 10.93
CA ASP A 94 14.60 9.14 10.05
C ASP A 94 13.08 9.31 10.12
N ALA A 95 12.54 9.53 11.32
CA ALA A 95 11.12 9.82 11.54
C ALA A 95 10.67 11.07 10.78
N SER A 96 11.45 12.15 10.86
CA SER A 96 11.17 13.41 10.16
C SER A 96 11.21 13.25 8.63
N ILE A 97 12.25 12.60 8.11
CA ILE A 97 12.38 12.34 6.67
C ILE A 97 11.20 11.49 6.17
N ASN A 98 10.88 10.39 6.86
CA ASN A 98 9.82 9.49 6.44
C ASN A 98 8.42 10.12 6.51
N SER A 99 8.19 11.00 7.50
CA SER A 99 6.96 11.81 7.58
C SER A 99 6.81 12.70 6.34
N GLY A 100 7.90 13.36 5.94
CA GLY A 100 7.96 14.13 4.69
C GLY A 100 7.72 13.27 3.44
N ARG A 101 8.29 12.05 3.39
CA ARG A 101 8.04 11.10 2.28
C ARG A 101 6.59 10.67 2.20
N SER A 102 5.94 10.44 3.33
CA SER A 102 4.53 10.05 3.39
C SER A 102 3.62 11.15 2.84
N ALA A 103 3.85 12.41 3.24
CA ALA A 103 3.12 13.55 2.68
C ALA A 103 3.41 13.74 1.18
N LEU A 104 4.66 13.57 0.77
CA LEU A 104 5.07 13.64 -0.64
C LEU A 104 4.39 12.54 -1.48
N LEU A 105 4.18 11.35 -0.93
CA LEU A 105 3.51 10.25 -1.61
C LEU A 105 2.04 10.56 -1.90
N VAL A 106 1.33 11.17 -0.96
CA VAL A 106 -0.05 11.65 -1.20
C VAL A 106 -0.09 12.63 -2.37
N HIS A 107 0.85 13.59 -2.40
CA HIS A 107 0.93 14.57 -3.49
C HIS A 107 1.31 13.91 -4.83
N ALA A 108 2.27 12.99 -4.82
CA ALA A 108 2.74 12.28 -6.00
C ALA A 108 1.65 11.41 -6.62
N LEU A 109 0.91 10.66 -5.79
CA LEU A 109 -0.20 9.82 -6.22
C LEU A 109 -1.36 10.64 -6.79
N SER A 110 -1.63 11.83 -6.25
CA SER A 110 -2.80 12.63 -6.65
C SER A 110 -2.57 13.52 -7.87
N SER A 111 -1.35 14.03 -8.07
CA SER A 111 -1.14 15.13 -9.04
C SER A 111 0.27 15.28 -9.63
N ARG A 112 1.28 14.65 -9.04
CA ARG A 112 2.70 14.83 -9.41
C ARG A 112 3.43 13.49 -9.51
N PRO A 113 3.02 12.60 -10.44
CA PRO A 113 3.55 11.23 -10.52
C PRO A 113 5.06 11.16 -10.76
N GLU A 114 5.69 12.21 -11.30
CA GLU A 114 7.15 12.28 -11.44
C GLU A 114 7.90 12.32 -10.09
N LEU A 115 7.20 12.58 -8.98
CA LEU A 115 7.76 12.55 -7.63
C LEU A 115 7.72 11.16 -6.98
N LEU A 116 7.12 10.15 -7.62
CA LEU A 116 6.95 8.80 -7.06
C LEU A 116 8.27 8.18 -6.58
N PHE A 117 9.37 8.38 -7.30
CA PHE A 117 10.67 7.82 -6.91
C PHE A 117 11.16 8.36 -5.55
N ALA A 118 11.05 9.67 -5.37
CA ALA A 118 11.42 10.34 -4.12
C ALA A 118 10.43 9.99 -3.00
N ALA A 119 9.14 9.92 -3.33
CA ALA A 119 8.06 9.66 -2.38
C ALA A 119 8.05 8.23 -1.81
N THR A 120 8.47 7.24 -2.59
CA THR A 120 8.48 5.82 -2.20
C THR A 120 9.73 5.41 -1.41
N GLN A 121 10.57 6.37 -0.99
CA GLN A 121 11.66 6.09 -0.08
C GLN A 121 11.09 5.83 1.33
N ASP A 122 11.47 4.71 1.93
CA ASP A 122 11.07 4.32 3.29
C ASP A 122 12.31 4.13 4.16
N LEU A 123 12.26 4.68 5.37
CA LEU A 123 13.31 4.56 6.39
C LEU A 123 12.84 3.81 7.64
N LEU A 124 11.56 3.42 7.70
CA LEU A 124 10.96 2.90 8.92
C LEU A 124 10.74 1.39 8.90
N HIS A 125 10.68 0.76 7.72
CA HIS A 125 10.17 -0.61 7.61
C HIS A 125 11.01 -1.53 6.72
N GLN A 126 11.30 -1.12 5.48
CA GLN A 126 11.75 -2.04 4.43
C GLN A 126 13.10 -2.68 4.75
N SER A 127 14.09 -1.87 5.14
CA SER A 127 15.45 -2.34 5.42
C SER A 127 15.50 -3.34 6.58
N TYR A 128 14.66 -3.14 7.60
CA TYR A 128 14.59 -4.01 8.78
C TYR A 128 14.03 -5.40 8.46
N ARG A 129 13.27 -5.55 7.38
CA ARG A 129 12.69 -6.84 6.95
C ARG A 129 13.64 -7.68 6.10
N ARG A 130 14.85 -7.21 5.81
CA ARG A 130 15.80 -7.86 4.89
C ARG A 130 16.10 -9.31 5.23
N GLU A 131 16.28 -9.64 6.50
CA GLU A 131 16.58 -11.03 6.90
C GLU A 131 15.45 -12.00 6.50
N ALA A 132 14.19 -11.56 6.49
CA ALA A 132 13.05 -12.39 6.12
C ALA A 132 12.75 -12.42 4.62
N MET A 133 13.20 -11.43 3.85
CA MET A 133 12.93 -11.33 2.40
C MET A 133 14.12 -10.76 1.61
N PRO A 134 15.32 -11.36 1.70
CA PRO A 134 16.54 -10.76 1.14
C PRO A 134 16.41 -10.50 -0.37
N LYS A 135 15.83 -11.45 -1.12
CA LYS A 135 15.59 -11.32 -2.56
C LYS A 135 14.66 -10.16 -2.92
N SER A 136 13.62 -9.92 -2.14
CA SER A 136 12.69 -8.80 -2.35
C SER A 136 13.36 -7.46 -2.09
N ILE A 137 14.14 -7.35 -1.01
CA ILE A 137 14.92 -6.14 -0.73
C ILE A 137 15.99 -5.91 -1.80
N ASP A 138 16.62 -6.98 -2.30
CA ASP A 138 17.60 -6.87 -3.39
C ASP A 138 16.96 -6.38 -4.68
N LEU A 139 15.75 -6.85 -5.01
CA LEU A 139 15.01 -6.36 -6.17
C LEU A 139 14.61 -4.89 -6.01
N VAL A 140 14.09 -4.49 -4.84
CA VAL A 140 13.81 -3.07 -4.53
C VAL A 140 15.07 -2.23 -4.72
N ASN A 141 16.20 -2.64 -4.14
CA ASN A 141 17.46 -1.91 -4.26
C ASN A 141 17.97 -1.83 -5.71
N LYS A 142 17.84 -2.91 -6.49
CA LYS A 142 18.18 -2.94 -7.92
C LYS A 142 17.37 -1.90 -8.69
N PHE A 143 16.05 -1.90 -8.52
CA PHE A 143 15.17 -0.95 -9.18
C PHE A 143 15.42 0.48 -8.73
N ARG A 144 15.56 0.73 -7.42
CA ARG A 144 15.80 2.07 -6.89
C ARG A 144 17.14 2.64 -7.36
N LYS A 145 18.19 1.82 -7.51
CA LYS A 145 19.48 2.23 -8.13
C LYS A 145 19.32 2.66 -9.59
N ALA A 146 18.32 2.15 -10.29
CA ALA A 146 17.97 2.53 -11.66
C ALA A 146 16.95 3.69 -11.73
N GLY A 147 16.61 4.33 -10.61
CA GLY A 147 15.65 5.45 -10.58
C GLY A 147 14.17 5.03 -10.57
N VAL A 148 13.88 3.74 -10.35
CA VAL A 148 12.51 3.21 -10.37
C VAL A 148 11.88 3.27 -8.98
N ALA A 149 10.63 3.73 -8.90
CA ALA A 149 9.85 3.83 -7.67
C ALA A 149 9.36 2.47 -7.16
N ALA A 150 10.31 1.63 -6.73
CA ALA A 150 10.06 0.31 -6.17
C ALA A 150 10.01 0.36 -4.63
N MET A 151 9.08 -0.43 -4.08
CA MET A 151 8.86 -0.59 -2.64
C MET A 151 8.31 -1.98 -2.31
N ILE A 152 8.34 -2.37 -1.04
CA ILE A 152 7.68 -3.58 -0.57
C ILE A 152 6.17 -3.33 -0.49
N SER A 153 5.38 -4.23 -1.07
CA SER A 153 3.92 -4.18 -0.96
C SER A 153 3.50 -4.65 0.44
N GLY A 154 3.00 -3.74 1.27
CA GLY A 154 2.57 -4.00 2.64
C GLY A 154 3.68 -4.62 3.50
N ALA A 155 3.43 -5.80 4.06
CA ALA A 155 4.41 -6.56 4.84
C ALA A 155 5.44 -7.32 3.97
N GLY A 156 5.24 -7.38 2.65
CA GLY A 156 5.98 -8.23 1.74
C GLY A 156 5.50 -9.70 1.75
N PRO A 157 6.17 -10.59 1.00
CA PRO A 157 7.43 -10.36 0.28
C PRO A 157 7.29 -9.81 -1.15
N SER A 158 6.07 -9.50 -1.61
CA SER A 158 5.87 -8.91 -2.95
C SER A 158 6.50 -7.51 -3.07
N VAL A 159 7.05 -7.21 -4.23
CA VAL A 159 7.61 -5.89 -4.57
C VAL A 159 6.64 -5.17 -5.49
N LEU A 160 6.29 -3.93 -5.16
CA LEU A 160 5.45 -3.06 -5.96
C LEU A 160 6.29 -1.99 -6.64
N VAL A 161 6.05 -1.77 -7.93
CA VAL A 161 6.57 -0.63 -8.69
C VAL A 161 5.41 0.25 -9.12
N LEU A 162 5.47 1.53 -8.77
CA LEU A 162 4.56 2.54 -9.31
C LEU A 162 5.25 3.30 -10.43
N HIS A 163 4.61 3.44 -11.60
CA HIS A 163 5.24 4.07 -12.75
C HIS A 163 4.23 4.76 -13.68
N THR A 164 4.76 5.66 -14.51
CA THR A 164 4.07 6.23 -15.69
C THR A 164 4.81 5.83 -16.98
N ALA A 165 5.57 4.73 -16.92
CA ALA A 165 6.50 4.30 -17.95
C ALA A 165 5.81 3.97 -19.29
N THR A 166 6.55 4.17 -20.38
CA THR A 166 6.18 3.68 -21.71
C THR A 166 6.17 2.14 -21.75
N LYS A 167 5.57 1.56 -22.80
CA LYS A 167 5.56 0.10 -22.98
C LYS A 167 6.96 -0.52 -23.00
N ALA A 168 7.93 0.13 -23.65
CA ALA A 168 9.29 -0.41 -23.74
C ALA A 168 9.98 -0.46 -22.35
N GLU A 169 9.88 0.63 -21.59
CA GLU A 169 10.41 0.71 -20.22
C GLU A 169 9.70 -0.28 -19.29
N HIS A 170 8.39 -0.43 -19.44
CA HIS A 170 7.60 -1.44 -18.72
C HIS A 170 8.12 -2.86 -19.00
N ASP A 171 8.34 -3.21 -20.26
CA ASP A 171 8.83 -4.53 -20.64
C ASP A 171 10.27 -4.77 -20.10
N ASP A 172 11.09 -3.70 -20.01
CA ASP A 172 12.40 -3.74 -19.35
C ASP A 172 12.29 -3.98 -17.84
N LEU A 173 11.30 -3.40 -17.16
CA LEU A 173 11.03 -3.66 -15.74
C LEU A 173 10.69 -5.13 -15.51
N ILE A 174 9.80 -5.70 -16.33
CA ILE A 174 9.44 -7.12 -16.25
C ILE A 174 10.67 -8.01 -16.42
N ARG A 175 11.46 -7.79 -17.49
CA ARG A 175 12.71 -8.54 -17.72
C ARG A 175 13.68 -8.41 -16.55
N SER A 176 13.77 -7.22 -15.96
CA SER A 176 14.67 -6.94 -14.85
C SER A 176 14.24 -7.59 -13.53
N GLY A 177 12.96 -7.96 -13.37
CA GLY A 177 12.45 -8.71 -12.22
C GLY A 177 13.09 -10.09 -12.06
N GLY A 178 13.45 -10.73 -13.17
CA GLY A 178 14.00 -12.08 -13.22
C GLY A 178 13.00 -13.17 -12.84
N ASP A 179 13.44 -14.43 -12.93
CA ASP A 179 12.52 -15.58 -12.88
C ASP A 179 12.00 -15.93 -11.48
N TYR A 180 12.61 -15.37 -10.43
CA TYR A 180 12.17 -15.62 -9.05
C TYR A 180 10.82 -14.97 -8.72
N PHE A 181 10.41 -13.95 -9.50
CA PHE A 181 9.18 -13.22 -9.27
C PHE A 181 8.26 -13.34 -10.47
N LYS A 182 7.01 -13.75 -10.24
CA LYS A 182 5.95 -13.59 -11.22
C LYS A 182 5.56 -12.11 -11.28
N SER A 183 5.70 -11.49 -12.45
CA SER A 183 5.19 -10.14 -12.68
C SER A 183 3.68 -10.14 -12.94
N MET A 184 3.00 -9.12 -12.44
CA MET A 184 1.56 -8.93 -12.63
C MET A 184 1.25 -7.44 -12.75
N ASP A 185 0.70 -7.05 -13.89
CA ASP A 185 0.13 -5.73 -14.11
C ASP A 185 -1.15 -5.55 -13.31
N LEU A 186 -1.26 -4.41 -12.64
CA LEU A 186 -2.42 -4.02 -11.85
C LEU A 186 -2.89 -2.63 -12.25
N GLU A 187 -4.21 -2.49 -12.38
CA GLU A 187 -4.86 -1.21 -12.41
C GLU A 187 -5.18 -0.75 -11.00
N ILE A 188 -5.12 0.57 -10.77
CA ILE A 188 -5.63 1.16 -9.53
C ILE A 188 -7.14 1.20 -9.63
N SER A 189 -7.82 0.33 -8.87
CA SER A 189 -9.28 0.34 -8.84
C SER A 189 -9.77 1.67 -8.28
N PRO A 190 -10.54 2.49 -9.03
CA PRO A 190 -11.02 3.78 -8.53
C PRO A 190 -12.13 3.63 -7.49
N THR A 191 -12.64 2.41 -7.30
CA THR A 191 -13.78 2.12 -6.44
C THR A 191 -13.48 0.91 -5.58
N GLY A 192 -13.90 0.94 -4.32
CA GLY A 192 -13.81 -0.21 -3.43
C GLY A 192 -14.82 -1.31 -3.75
N VAL A 193 -14.97 -2.26 -2.83
CA VAL A 193 -15.82 -3.44 -3.02
C VAL A 193 -17.25 -3.04 -3.42
N ARG A 194 -17.79 -3.65 -4.48
CA ARG A 194 -19.18 -3.51 -4.96
C ARG A 194 -19.93 -4.85 -4.89
N ILE A 195 -21.26 -4.82 -4.68
CA ILE A 195 -22.12 -6.00 -4.91
C ILE A 195 -22.63 -5.86 -6.33
N ALA A 196 -22.36 -6.88 -7.15
CA ALA A 196 -23.11 -7.07 -8.38
C ALA A 196 -24.40 -7.80 -8.01
N ALA A 197 -25.56 -7.24 -8.38
CA ALA A 197 -26.77 -8.03 -8.42
C ALA A 197 -26.58 -9.10 -9.52
N VAL A 198 -26.61 -10.37 -9.13
CA VAL A 198 -26.64 -11.52 -10.05
C VAL A 198 -28.09 -11.81 -10.40
#